data_AF-A0A849ZKW6-F1
#
_entry.id   AF-A0A849ZKW6-F1
#
_cell.length_a   1.000
_cell.length_b   1.000
_cell.length_c   1.000
_cell.angle_alpha   90.00
_cell.angle_beta   90.00
_cell.angle_gamma   90.00
#
_symmetry.space_group_name_H-M   'P 1'
#
loop_
_entity.id
_entity.type
_entity.pdbx_description
1 polymer ?
#
loop_
_entity_poly.entity_id
_entity_poly.type
_entity_poly.pdbx_seq_one_letter_code
_entity_poly.pdbx_strand_id
1 'polypeptide(L)'
;MLPDQLANSGWTAEKWDELEAHAREVVSRHTCFRHVIPRGPDMPGAYVVNVITKEANGLSLSVKGATQPTKIEVEFALLSEQIGDFDMALRIVERAARSLAVQEDKKIYFDDGLLSSAGTTVDPKESADRSVASGRNQLNGENIPYRGPYCLAAEPKFWEEMILPRDHKPRGLLPTVEALLGADARIFSVVKRGRDNEDDEGAGRAVLFSIDSFAMDLVFVEPPTLAVAGFDKDRLKLVLQERFKLRVIDGKAICKLTLK
;
A
#
# COMPACT_ATOMS: atom_id res chain seq x y z
N MET A 1 10.97 6.76 -27.67
CA MET A 1 12.10 6.38 -28.54
C MET A 1 13.21 5.88 -27.64
N LEU A 2 13.72 4.66 -27.87
CA LEU A 2 14.89 4.14 -27.15
C LEU A 2 16.15 4.87 -27.67
N PRO A 3 17.09 5.29 -26.82
CA PRO A 3 18.36 5.87 -27.26
C PRO A 3 19.13 4.93 -28.22
N ASP A 4 19.87 5.48 -29.19
CA ASP A 4 20.65 4.72 -30.19
C ASP A 4 21.62 3.68 -29.58
N GLN A 5 22.05 3.91 -28.32
CA GLN A 5 22.88 2.96 -27.57
C GLN A 5 22.15 1.68 -27.18
N LEU A 6 20.81 1.71 -26.99
CA LEU A 6 20.01 0.51 -26.75
C LEU A 6 19.83 -0.34 -28.02
N ALA A 7 19.80 0.31 -29.19
CA ALA A 7 19.63 -0.36 -30.47
C ALA A 7 20.77 -1.34 -30.79
N ASN A 8 22.00 -1.05 -30.34
CA ASN A 8 23.17 -1.92 -30.56
C ASN A 8 23.39 -2.99 -29.46
N SER A 9 22.60 -2.96 -28.40
CA SER A 9 22.72 -3.88 -27.25
C SER A 9 21.73 -5.06 -27.25
N GLY A 10 20.95 -5.22 -28.33
CA GLY A 10 20.01 -6.32 -28.46
C GLY A 10 18.74 -6.16 -27.62
N TRP A 11 18.44 -4.94 -27.17
CA TRP A 11 17.16 -4.56 -26.56
C TRP A 11 16.12 -4.30 -27.65
N THR A 12 15.22 -5.26 -27.83
CA THR A 12 14.05 -5.11 -28.71
C THR A 12 12.88 -4.52 -27.92
N ALA A 13 11.87 -4.00 -28.63
CA ALA A 13 10.61 -3.60 -28.01
C ALA A 13 9.98 -4.76 -27.23
N GLU A 14 10.02 -5.99 -27.79
CA GLU A 14 9.49 -7.20 -27.15
C GLU A 14 10.15 -7.49 -25.79
N LYS A 15 11.49 -7.41 -25.71
CA LYS A 15 12.21 -7.58 -24.43
C LYS A 15 11.86 -6.50 -23.42
N TRP A 16 11.65 -5.28 -23.90
CA TRP A 16 11.25 -4.17 -23.02
C TRP A 16 9.85 -4.40 -22.45
N ASP A 17 8.91 -4.80 -23.30
CA ASP A 17 7.54 -5.12 -22.91
C ASP A 17 7.51 -6.29 -21.92
N GLU A 18 8.39 -7.29 -22.10
CA GLU A 18 8.55 -8.41 -21.17
C GLU A 18 9.08 -7.97 -19.79
N LEU A 19 10.09 -7.10 -19.74
CA LEU A 19 10.58 -6.53 -18.47
C LEU A 19 9.47 -5.76 -17.75
N GLU A 20 8.71 -4.96 -18.48
CA GLU A 20 7.63 -4.15 -17.91
C GLU A 20 6.46 -5.02 -17.43
N ALA A 21 6.08 -6.05 -18.19
CA ALA A 21 5.08 -7.02 -17.79
C ALA A 21 5.50 -7.76 -16.51
N HIS A 22 6.76 -8.20 -16.44
CA HIS A 22 7.34 -8.84 -15.25
C HIS A 22 7.32 -7.89 -14.05
N ALA A 23 7.72 -6.63 -14.24
CA ALA A 23 7.66 -5.62 -13.18
C ALA A 23 6.23 -5.45 -12.64
N ARG A 24 5.23 -5.32 -13.53
CA ARG A 24 3.82 -5.18 -13.15
C ARG A 24 3.30 -6.39 -12.36
N GLU A 25 3.65 -7.60 -12.79
CA GLU A 25 3.29 -8.83 -12.08
C GLU A 25 3.92 -8.85 -10.68
N VAL A 26 5.21 -8.55 -10.59
CA VAL A 26 5.94 -8.52 -9.32
C VAL A 26 5.34 -7.49 -8.38
N VAL A 27 5.02 -6.27 -8.83
CA VAL A 27 4.37 -5.25 -8.00
C VAL A 27 3.01 -5.74 -7.53
N SER A 28 2.15 -6.20 -8.45
CA SER A 28 0.80 -6.70 -8.13
C SER A 28 0.83 -7.80 -7.06
N ARG A 29 1.78 -8.74 -7.15
CA ARG A 29 1.93 -9.82 -6.19
C ARG A 29 2.44 -9.37 -4.81
N HIS A 30 3.25 -8.30 -4.75
CA HIS A 30 3.95 -7.91 -3.53
C HIS A 30 3.31 -6.74 -2.78
N THR A 31 2.46 -5.93 -3.40
CA THR A 31 1.73 -4.86 -2.71
C THR A 31 0.57 -5.45 -1.91
N CYS A 32 0.62 -5.40 -0.58
CA CYS A 32 -0.42 -5.95 0.28
C CYS A 32 -1.77 -5.23 0.10
N PHE A 33 -1.75 -3.89 -0.01
CA PHE A 33 -2.99 -3.12 -0.07
C PHE A 33 -3.78 -3.31 -1.38
N ARG A 34 -3.13 -3.69 -2.49
CA ARG A 34 -3.84 -4.02 -3.75
C ARG A 34 -4.76 -5.24 -3.63
N HIS A 35 -4.48 -6.15 -2.70
CA HIS A 35 -5.27 -7.36 -2.48
C HIS A 35 -6.46 -7.14 -1.56
N VAL A 36 -6.53 -6.00 -0.87
CA VAL A 36 -7.55 -5.73 0.16
C VAL A 36 -8.32 -4.45 -0.06
N ILE A 37 -7.76 -3.43 -0.71
CA ILE A 37 -8.49 -2.20 -1.02
C ILE A 37 -9.15 -2.37 -2.40
N PRO A 38 -10.46 -2.08 -2.53
CA PRO A 38 -11.14 -2.17 -3.82
C PRO A 38 -10.45 -1.32 -4.88
N ARG A 39 -10.31 -1.86 -6.10
CA ARG A 39 -9.80 -1.09 -7.24
C ARG A 39 -10.88 -0.14 -7.73
N GLY A 40 -10.54 1.14 -7.82
CA GLY A 40 -11.38 2.17 -8.42
C GLY A 40 -11.31 2.14 -9.95
N PRO A 41 -12.04 3.03 -10.64
CA PRO A 41 -11.92 3.19 -12.09
C PRO A 41 -10.52 3.69 -12.47
N ASP A 42 -9.94 3.14 -13.53
CA ASP A 42 -8.68 3.62 -14.07
C ASP A 42 -8.83 5.05 -14.62
N MET A 43 -7.86 5.92 -14.33
CA MET A 43 -7.88 7.32 -14.73
C MET A 43 -6.58 7.71 -15.45
N PRO A 44 -6.31 7.13 -16.63
CA PRO A 44 -5.05 7.33 -17.33
C PRO A 44 -4.80 8.81 -17.63
N GLY A 45 -3.64 9.31 -17.21
CA GLY A 45 -3.23 10.70 -17.46
C GLY A 45 -3.94 11.77 -16.61
N ALA A 46 -4.76 11.39 -15.63
CA ALA A 46 -5.40 12.34 -14.73
C ALA A 46 -4.36 13.05 -13.83
N TYR A 47 -4.28 14.38 -13.93
CA TYR A 47 -3.46 15.20 -13.03
C TYR A 47 -4.09 15.41 -11.66
N VAL A 48 -5.40 15.18 -11.58
CA VAL A 48 -6.24 15.39 -10.41
C VAL A 48 -7.22 14.24 -10.32
N VAL A 49 -7.41 13.75 -9.10
CA VAL A 49 -8.45 12.80 -8.75
C VAL A 49 -9.41 13.48 -7.78
N ASN A 50 -10.67 13.58 -8.17
CA ASN A 50 -11.73 14.13 -7.32
C ASN A 50 -12.14 13.09 -6.28
N VAL A 51 -12.19 13.53 -5.01
CA VAL A 51 -12.74 12.75 -3.91
C VAL A 51 -14.10 13.34 -3.57
N ILE A 52 -15.15 12.55 -3.78
CA ILE A 52 -16.50 12.89 -3.33
C ILE A 52 -16.65 12.27 -1.96
N THR A 53 -16.87 13.08 -0.94
CA THR A 53 -17.10 12.61 0.43
C THR A 53 -18.58 12.68 0.77
N LYS A 54 -19.06 11.70 1.53
CA LYS A 54 -20.42 11.72 2.08
C LYS A 54 -20.39 12.46 3.42
N GLU A 55 -21.19 13.51 3.57
CA GLU A 55 -21.31 14.18 4.87
C GLU A 55 -22.04 13.30 5.89
N ALA A 56 -21.75 13.55 7.17
CA ALA A 56 -22.22 12.79 8.32
C ALA A 56 -23.75 12.65 8.43
N ASN A 57 -24.50 13.47 7.71
CA ASN A 57 -25.95 13.58 7.79
C ASN A 57 -26.66 12.72 6.73
N GLY A 58 -25.91 11.95 5.94
CA GLY A 58 -26.44 11.01 4.95
C GLY A 58 -27.01 11.63 3.67
N LEU A 59 -27.12 12.96 3.59
CA LEU A 59 -27.93 13.67 2.59
C LEU A 59 -27.14 14.55 1.61
N SER A 60 -25.81 14.69 1.74
CA SER A 60 -25.05 15.57 0.86
C SER A 60 -23.70 14.98 0.46
N LEU A 61 -23.46 14.93 -0.86
CA LEU A 61 -22.15 14.65 -1.45
C LEU A 61 -21.40 15.97 -1.51
N SER A 62 -20.36 16.13 -0.69
CA SER A 62 -19.45 17.27 -0.80
C SER A 62 -18.21 16.86 -1.59
N VAL A 63 -17.86 17.62 -2.62
CA VAL A 63 -16.60 17.42 -3.34
C VAL A 63 -15.51 18.00 -2.47
N LYS A 64 -14.68 17.14 -1.86
CA LYS A 64 -13.62 17.59 -0.95
C LYS A 64 -12.37 18.09 -1.69
N GLY A 65 -12.45 18.19 -3.01
CA GLY A 65 -11.45 18.86 -3.85
C GLY A 65 -10.63 17.91 -4.72
N ALA A 66 -9.92 18.55 -5.63
CA ALA A 66 -8.98 17.98 -6.56
C ALA A 66 -7.68 17.58 -5.83
N THR A 67 -7.31 16.30 -5.84
CA THR A 67 -6.04 15.85 -5.24
C THR A 67 -5.10 15.28 -6.28
N GLN A 68 -3.80 15.57 -6.16
CA GLN A 68 -2.80 15.00 -7.07
C GLN A 68 -2.59 13.50 -6.76
N PRO A 69 -2.41 12.66 -7.78
CA PRO A 69 -1.98 11.28 -7.59
C PRO A 69 -0.58 11.23 -6.96
N THR A 70 -0.39 10.26 -6.07
CA THR A 70 0.92 9.93 -5.51
C THR A 70 1.79 9.35 -6.61
N LYS A 71 2.96 9.96 -6.86
CA LYS A 71 4.01 9.40 -7.71
C LYS A 71 5.02 8.68 -6.82
N ILE A 72 5.39 7.46 -7.21
CA ILE A 72 6.54 6.76 -6.64
C ILE A 72 7.49 6.35 -7.76
N GLU A 73 8.78 6.40 -7.47
CA GLU A 73 9.87 6.15 -8.40
C GLU A 73 10.94 5.31 -7.72
N VAL A 74 11.42 4.29 -8.42
CA VAL A 74 12.59 3.52 -8.03
C VAL A 74 13.60 3.63 -9.14
N GLU A 75 14.67 4.37 -8.88
CA GLU A 75 15.83 4.45 -9.76
C GLU A 75 16.76 3.26 -9.53
N PHE A 76 17.26 2.69 -10.62
CA PHE A 76 18.25 1.62 -10.60
C PHE A 76 19.10 1.69 -11.88
N ALA A 77 20.14 0.88 -11.95
CA ALA A 77 21.02 0.88 -13.10
C ALA A 77 21.43 -0.54 -13.51
N LEU A 78 21.61 -0.73 -14.81
CA LEU A 78 22.32 -1.88 -15.37
C LEU A 78 23.75 -1.43 -15.72
N LEU A 79 24.75 -2.19 -15.25
CA LEU A 79 26.14 -1.96 -15.65
C LEU A 79 26.34 -2.37 -17.12
N SER A 80 27.29 -1.76 -17.83
CA SER A 80 27.54 -2.03 -19.26
C SER A 80 27.69 -3.50 -19.60
N GLU A 81 28.33 -4.28 -18.71
CA GLU A 81 28.49 -5.73 -18.83
C GLU A 81 27.17 -6.52 -18.68
N GLN A 82 26.15 -5.92 -18.06
CA GLN A 82 24.83 -6.51 -17.82
C GLN A 82 23.81 -6.09 -18.88
N ILE A 83 24.07 -5.04 -19.67
CA ILE A 83 23.12 -4.52 -20.65
C ILE A 83 22.77 -5.58 -21.71
N GLY A 84 23.68 -6.49 -22.04
CA GLY A 84 23.40 -7.60 -22.97
C GLY A 84 22.73 -8.83 -22.33
N ASP A 85 22.63 -8.88 -21.00
CA ASP A 85 22.14 -10.04 -20.24
C ASP A 85 20.69 -9.80 -19.78
N PHE A 86 19.75 -10.39 -20.51
CA PHE A 86 18.32 -10.25 -20.24
C PHE A 86 17.89 -10.86 -18.91
N ASP A 87 18.47 -11.99 -18.52
CA ASP A 87 18.15 -12.65 -17.24
C ASP A 87 18.63 -11.82 -16.06
N MET A 88 19.80 -11.19 -16.19
CA MET A 88 20.29 -10.25 -15.19
C MET A 88 19.39 -9.02 -15.08
N ALA A 89 18.97 -8.45 -16.22
CA ALA A 89 18.04 -7.33 -16.23
C ALA A 89 16.70 -7.67 -15.57
N LEU A 90 16.11 -8.85 -15.85
CA LEU A 90 14.90 -9.33 -15.20
C LEU A 90 15.04 -9.38 -13.67
N ARG A 91 16.17 -9.91 -13.16
CA ARG A 91 16.44 -9.97 -11.71
C ARG A 91 16.56 -8.59 -11.08
N ILE A 92 17.19 -7.65 -11.77
CA ILE A 92 17.35 -6.27 -11.29
C ILE A 92 15.99 -5.56 -11.29
N VAL A 93 15.21 -5.70 -12.37
CA VAL A 93 13.85 -5.17 -12.47
C VAL A 93 12.94 -5.77 -11.40
N GLU A 94 13.05 -7.07 -11.11
CA GLU A 94 12.27 -7.70 -10.04
C GLU A 94 12.58 -7.08 -8.66
N ARG A 95 13.86 -6.79 -8.36
CA ARG A 95 14.24 -6.12 -7.12
C ARG A 95 13.68 -4.70 -7.05
N ALA A 96 13.75 -3.95 -8.15
CA ALA A 96 13.18 -2.62 -8.25
C ALA A 96 11.65 -2.66 -8.06
N ALA A 97 10.96 -3.61 -8.70
CA ALA A 97 9.52 -3.81 -8.57
C ALA A 97 9.09 -4.19 -7.15
N ARG A 98 9.86 -5.03 -6.44
CA ARG A 98 9.63 -5.32 -5.02
C ARG A 98 9.81 -4.07 -4.15
N SER A 99 10.80 -3.23 -4.46
CA SER A 99 10.99 -1.95 -3.77
C SER A 99 9.82 -0.99 -4.02
N LEU A 100 9.34 -0.91 -5.27
CA LEU A 100 8.19 -0.10 -5.64
C LEU A 100 6.94 -0.52 -4.87
N ALA A 101 6.65 -1.82 -4.80
CA ALA A 101 5.51 -2.36 -4.03
C ALA A 101 5.56 -1.98 -2.54
N VAL A 102 6.75 -2.05 -1.93
CA VAL A 102 6.96 -1.62 -0.53
C VAL A 102 6.73 -0.12 -0.36
N GLN A 103 7.21 0.70 -1.31
CA GLN A 103 6.97 2.13 -1.29
C GLN A 103 5.48 2.46 -1.45
N GLU A 104 4.78 1.76 -2.35
CA GLU A 104 3.32 1.89 -2.52
C GLU A 104 2.59 1.59 -1.20
N ASP A 105 2.87 0.45 -0.56
CA ASP A 105 2.24 0.08 0.71
C ASP A 105 2.52 1.13 1.80
N LYS A 106 3.75 1.66 1.85
CA LYS A 106 4.14 2.73 2.78
C LYS A 106 3.32 4.01 2.52
N LYS A 107 3.18 4.42 1.25
CA LYS A 107 2.39 5.60 0.86
C LYS A 107 0.91 5.42 1.18
N ILE A 108 0.37 4.22 0.96
CA ILE A 108 -1.03 3.89 1.30
C ILE A 108 -1.26 3.92 2.81
N TYR A 109 -0.29 3.50 3.62
CA TYR A 109 -0.48 3.45 5.07
C TYR A 109 -0.17 4.77 5.80
N PHE A 110 1.00 5.38 5.56
CA PHE A 110 1.56 6.43 6.43
C PHE A 110 1.24 7.86 6.03
N ASP A 111 1.43 8.21 4.75
CA ASP A 111 1.46 9.60 4.27
C ASP A 111 0.04 10.22 4.28
N ASP A 112 -0.47 10.74 3.14
CA ASP A 112 -1.89 11.10 2.96
C ASP A 112 -2.79 9.83 2.81
N GLY A 113 -2.39 8.74 3.47
CA GLY A 113 -2.95 7.42 3.38
C GLY A 113 -3.99 7.10 4.46
N LEU A 114 -4.04 5.83 4.86
CA LEU A 114 -5.00 5.30 5.83
C LEU A 114 -4.82 5.91 7.23
N LEU A 115 -3.59 6.10 7.72
CA LEU A 115 -3.34 6.63 9.06
C LEU A 115 -3.83 8.08 9.24
N SER A 116 -3.69 8.91 8.21
CA SER A 116 -4.11 10.33 8.22
C SER A 116 -5.59 10.49 7.86
N SER A 117 -6.18 9.51 7.17
CA SER A 117 -7.59 9.52 6.76
C SER A 117 -8.55 8.89 7.78
N ALA A 118 -8.04 8.32 8.88
CA ALA A 118 -8.85 7.70 9.91
C ALA A 118 -9.83 8.68 10.55
N GLY A 119 -11.14 8.40 10.46
CA GLY A 119 -12.19 9.21 11.06
C GLY A 119 -12.31 9.03 12.57
N THR A 120 -11.73 7.94 13.11
CA THR A 120 -11.70 7.65 14.54
C THR A 120 -10.33 7.16 14.97
N THR A 121 -9.96 7.47 16.21
CA THR A 121 -8.75 6.94 16.87
C THR A 121 -9.13 6.27 18.17
N VAL A 122 -8.59 5.08 18.41
CA VAL A 122 -8.76 4.30 19.62
C VAL A 122 -7.39 4.10 20.27
N ASP A 123 -7.29 4.54 21.53
CA ASP A 123 -6.13 4.36 22.41
C ASP A 123 -6.59 3.57 23.65
N PRO A 124 -6.71 2.23 23.55
CA PRO A 124 -7.02 1.44 24.73
C PRO A 124 -5.71 1.15 25.45
N LYS A 125 -5.72 1.50 26.72
CA LYS A 125 -4.55 1.55 27.60
C LYS A 125 -3.97 0.17 27.97
N GLU A 126 -4.31 -0.92 27.27
CA GLU A 126 -4.23 -2.28 27.83
C GLU A 126 -3.73 -3.39 26.89
N SER A 127 -4.28 -3.61 25.68
CA SER A 127 -3.84 -4.70 24.79
C SER A 127 -4.38 -4.61 23.35
N ALA A 128 -3.69 -5.23 22.38
CA ALA A 128 -4.07 -5.21 20.96
C ALA A 128 -5.47 -5.78 20.66
N ASP A 129 -5.88 -6.87 21.32
CA ASP A 129 -7.22 -7.46 21.13
C ASP A 129 -8.34 -6.53 21.62
N ARG A 130 -8.11 -5.79 22.73
CA ARG A 130 -9.02 -4.74 23.18
C ARG A 130 -9.05 -3.57 22.20
N SER A 131 -7.91 -3.16 21.64
CA SER A 131 -7.85 -2.14 20.56
C SER A 131 -8.71 -2.53 19.38
N VAL A 132 -8.56 -3.76 18.91
CA VAL A 132 -9.33 -4.27 17.77
C VAL A 132 -10.81 -4.35 18.10
N ALA A 133 -11.19 -4.88 19.27
CA ALA A 133 -12.59 -4.95 19.67
C ALA A 133 -13.25 -3.56 19.74
N SER A 134 -12.57 -2.59 20.36
CA SER A 134 -13.04 -1.21 20.43
C SER A 134 -13.12 -0.56 19.05
N GLY A 135 -12.12 -0.74 18.19
CA GLY A 135 -12.13 -0.23 16.82
C GLY A 135 -13.28 -0.83 15.99
N ARG A 136 -13.49 -2.14 16.08
CA ARG A 136 -14.62 -2.82 15.42
C ARG A 136 -15.96 -2.28 15.92
N ASN A 137 -16.11 -2.02 17.22
CA ASN A 137 -17.34 -1.45 17.77
C ASN A 137 -17.57 -0.02 17.27
N GLN A 138 -16.52 0.79 17.09
CA GLN A 138 -16.63 2.10 16.46
C GLN A 138 -17.11 1.98 15.01
N LEU A 139 -16.54 1.06 14.21
CA LEU A 139 -16.97 0.84 12.83
C LEU A 139 -18.40 0.28 12.72
N ASN A 140 -18.91 -0.40 13.76
CA ASN A 140 -20.26 -0.97 13.80
C ASN A 140 -21.32 -0.10 14.52
N GLY A 141 -20.96 1.10 14.97
CA GLY A 141 -21.86 1.94 15.77
C GLY A 141 -23.19 2.24 15.07
N GLU A 142 -24.21 2.64 15.83
CA GLU A 142 -25.59 2.82 15.34
C GLU A 142 -25.74 3.73 14.11
N ASN A 143 -24.75 4.60 13.86
CA ASN A 143 -24.70 5.53 12.73
C ASN A 143 -23.61 5.23 11.69
N ILE A 144 -22.94 4.07 11.78
CA ILE A 144 -21.83 3.66 10.90
C ILE A 144 -22.14 2.28 10.31
N PRO A 145 -22.35 2.15 8.98
CA PRO A 145 -22.88 0.93 8.37
C PRO A 145 -21.81 -0.14 8.06
N TYR A 146 -20.57 0.00 8.48
CA TYR A 146 -19.45 -0.81 7.99
C TYR A 146 -19.30 -2.14 8.75
N ARG A 147 -20.14 -3.12 8.40
CA ARG A 147 -20.23 -4.44 9.03
C ARG A 147 -19.31 -5.52 8.45
N GLY A 148 -18.16 -5.12 7.93
CA GLY A 148 -17.16 -6.01 7.33
C GLY A 148 -17.47 -6.38 5.87
N PRO A 149 -16.53 -7.06 5.18
CA PRO A 149 -15.28 -7.61 5.69
C PRO A 149 -14.25 -6.55 6.14
N TYR A 150 -13.44 -6.89 7.14
CA TYR A 150 -12.46 -5.98 7.73
C TYR A 150 -11.03 -6.29 7.31
N CYS A 151 -10.19 -5.27 7.30
CA CYS A 151 -8.75 -5.41 7.21
C CYS A 151 -8.06 -4.76 8.41
N LEU A 152 -7.10 -5.47 9.01
CA LEU A 152 -6.21 -4.95 10.04
C LEU A 152 -4.78 -4.89 9.50
N ALA A 153 -4.28 -3.69 9.35
CA ALA A 153 -2.92 -3.39 8.90
C ALA A 153 -2.10 -2.84 10.08
N ALA A 154 -1.17 -3.64 10.61
CA ALA A 154 -0.47 -3.35 11.86
C ALA A 154 1.02 -3.02 11.65
N GLU A 155 1.56 -2.07 12.41
CA GLU A 155 3.01 -1.85 12.51
C GLU A 155 3.70 -2.98 13.30
N PRO A 156 5.03 -3.17 13.16
CA PRO A 156 5.77 -4.23 13.83
C PRO A 156 5.44 -4.45 15.31
N LYS A 157 5.48 -3.40 16.14
CA LYS A 157 5.20 -3.52 17.59
C LYS A 157 3.77 -3.99 17.86
N PHE A 158 2.80 -3.49 17.09
CA PHE A 158 1.41 -3.94 17.21
C PHE A 158 1.25 -5.39 16.73
N TRP A 159 1.96 -5.76 15.66
CA TRP A 159 1.99 -7.13 15.15
C TRP A 159 2.59 -8.11 16.16
N GLU A 160 3.74 -7.76 16.75
CA GLU A 160 4.42 -8.54 17.79
C GLU A 160 3.52 -8.76 19.01
N GLU A 161 2.84 -7.70 19.47
CA GLU A 161 1.84 -7.78 20.54
C GLU A 161 0.76 -8.82 20.24
N MET A 162 0.38 -8.97 18.95
CA MET A 162 -0.62 -9.95 18.51
C MET A 162 -0.09 -11.38 18.38
N ILE A 163 1.15 -11.59 17.93
CA ILE A 163 1.67 -12.93 17.62
C ILE A 163 2.43 -13.59 18.77
N LEU A 164 2.99 -12.81 19.70
CA LEU A 164 3.82 -13.36 20.77
C LEU A 164 2.96 -14.04 21.85
N PRO A 165 3.31 -15.26 22.29
CA PRO A 165 2.68 -15.93 23.42
C PRO A 165 2.75 -15.11 24.73
N ARG A 166 1.74 -15.26 25.57
CA ARG A 166 1.70 -14.74 26.96
C ARG A 166 1.35 -15.83 27.94
N ASP A 167 1.64 -15.60 29.21
CA ASP A 167 1.37 -16.53 30.32
C ASP A 167 -0.09 -17.05 30.33
N HIS A 168 -1.05 -16.21 29.96
CA HIS A 168 -2.48 -16.55 29.91
C HIS A 168 -3.01 -16.80 28.48
N LYS A 169 -2.17 -16.67 27.45
CA LYS A 169 -2.51 -16.86 26.02
C LYS A 169 -1.32 -17.45 25.26
N PRO A 170 -1.12 -18.78 25.32
CA PRO A 170 0.08 -19.43 24.76
C PRO A 170 0.14 -19.42 23.22
N ARG A 171 -0.97 -19.09 22.54
CA ARG A 171 -1.05 -18.96 21.08
C ARG A 171 -0.99 -17.51 20.59
N GLY A 172 -0.67 -16.55 21.47
CA GLY A 172 -0.78 -15.12 21.18
C GLY A 172 -2.22 -14.62 21.15
N LEU A 173 -2.42 -13.38 20.70
CA LEU A 173 -3.72 -12.73 20.56
C LEU A 173 -4.33 -12.91 19.16
N LEU A 174 -3.53 -13.29 18.15
CA LEU A 174 -3.98 -13.36 16.76
C LEU A 174 -5.26 -14.20 16.56
N PRO A 175 -5.41 -15.41 17.14
CA PRO A 175 -6.66 -16.16 17.01
C PRO A 175 -7.88 -15.46 17.61
N THR A 176 -7.69 -14.69 18.70
CA THR A 176 -8.75 -13.86 19.28
C THR A 176 -9.10 -12.69 18.36
N VAL A 177 -8.10 -12.05 17.77
CA VAL A 177 -8.28 -10.94 16.81
C VAL A 177 -9.01 -11.43 15.55
N GLU A 178 -8.63 -12.58 15.01
CA GLU A 178 -9.32 -13.22 13.87
C GLU A 178 -10.79 -13.52 14.20
N ALA A 179 -11.07 -14.11 15.37
CA ALA A 179 -12.43 -14.36 15.81
C ALA A 179 -13.25 -13.06 16.00
N LEU A 180 -12.59 -11.97 16.45
CA LEU A 180 -13.22 -10.66 16.57
C LEU A 180 -13.53 -10.03 15.21
N LEU A 181 -12.68 -10.19 14.20
CA LEU A 181 -12.87 -9.57 12.89
C LEU A 181 -13.72 -10.42 11.93
N GLY A 182 -13.86 -11.72 12.20
CA GLY A 182 -14.61 -12.66 11.38
C GLY A 182 -13.73 -13.39 10.36
N ALA A 183 -14.26 -14.47 9.79
CA ALA A 183 -13.51 -15.41 8.94
C ALA A 183 -12.93 -14.78 7.66
N ASP A 184 -13.59 -13.74 7.14
CA ASP A 184 -13.16 -13.06 5.91
C ASP A 184 -12.17 -11.92 6.15
N ALA A 185 -11.75 -11.71 7.41
CA ALA A 185 -10.82 -10.65 7.74
C ALA A 185 -9.45 -10.84 7.06
N ARG A 186 -8.79 -9.72 6.77
CA ARG A 186 -7.42 -9.70 6.24
C ARG A 186 -6.52 -9.01 7.24
N ILE A 187 -5.54 -9.74 7.78
CA ILE A 187 -4.67 -9.23 8.84
C ILE A 187 -3.22 -9.37 8.39
N PHE A 188 -2.48 -8.27 8.34
CA PHE A 188 -1.07 -8.29 7.96
C PHE A 188 -0.26 -7.18 8.65
N SER A 189 1.05 -7.38 8.68
CA SER A 189 2.00 -6.36 9.11
C SER A 189 2.38 -5.45 7.95
N VAL A 190 2.33 -4.14 8.16
CA VAL A 190 2.61 -3.12 7.14
C VAL A 190 4.09 -2.97 6.87
N VAL A 191 4.97 -3.40 7.78
CA VAL A 191 6.42 -3.34 7.54
C VAL A 191 7.17 -4.48 8.22
N LYS A 192 7.95 -5.21 7.43
CA LYS A 192 9.33 -5.64 7.77
C LYS A 192 10.24 -5.64 6.54
N ARG A 193 10.03 -4.69 5.61
CA ARG A 193 10.83 -4.57 4.39
C ARG A 193 11.20 -3.10 4.21
N GLY A 194 12.46 -2.76 4.53
CA GLY A 194 13.05 -1.45 4.29
C GLY A 194 12.97 -0.47 5.45
N ARG A 195 13.96 -0.51 6.37
CA ARG A 195 14.34 0.68 7.13
C ARG A 195 15.85 0.69 7.37
N ASP A 196 16.47 1.70 6.76
CA ASP A 196 17.78 2.26 7.11
C ASP A 196 17.64 3.43 8.10
N ASN A 197 16.49 3.62 8.76
CA ASN A 197 16.30 4.68 9.75
C ASN A 197 15.94 4.09 11.12
N GLU A 198 16.89 4.19 12.05
CA GLU A 198 16.86 3.66 13.42
C GLU A 198 15.94 4.46 14.40
N ASP A 199 15.40 5.62 14.01
CA ASP A 199 14.86 6.58 15.00
C ASP A 199 13.35 6.54 15.29
N ASP A 200 12.60 5.55 14.81
CA ASP A 200 11.15 5.55 15.03
C ASP A 200 10.61 4.12 15.15
N GLU A 201 11.22 3.30 16.00
CA GLU A 201 10.73 1.96 16.37
C GLU A 201 9.19 1.95 16.41
N GLY A 202 8.54 1.34 15.41
CA GLY A 202 7.14 1.62 15.04
C GLY A 202 6.23 1.83 16.25
N ALA A 203 5.49 2.94 16.29
CA ALA A 203 4.80 3.50 17.46
C ALA A 203 3.61 2.67 17.98
N GLY A 204 3.62 1.34 17.81
CA GLY A 204 2.55 0.45 18.23
C GLY A 204 1.23 0.80 17.57
N ARG A 205 1.23 1.23 16.30
CA ARG A 205 0.02 1.63 15.58
C ARG A 205 -0.55 0.49 14.74
N ALA A 206 -1.84 0.50 14.53
CA ALA A 206 -2.52 -0.28 13.51
C ALA A 206 -3.66 0.52 12.89
N VAL A 207 -4.12 0.12 11.71
CA VAL A 207 -5.35 0.62 11.11
C VAL A 207 -6.29 -0.54 10.91
N LEU A 208 -7.49 -0.42 11.48
CA LEU A 208 -8.61 -1.30 11.21
C LEU A 208 -9.56 -0.58 10.26
N PHE A 209 -9.91 -1.19 9.13
CA PHE A 209 -10.81 -0.58 8.17
C PHE A 209 -11.76 -1.57 7.51
N SER A 210 -12.86 -1.06 6.97
CA SER A 210 -13.81 -1.85 6.17
C SER A 210 -13.36 -1.91 4.71
N ILE A 211 -13.43 -3.10 4.12
CA ILE A 211 -13.16 -3.36 2.70
C ILE A 211 -14.45 -3.10 1.90
N ASP A 212 -14.98 -1.88 2.01
CA ASP A 212 -16.18 -1.45 1.29
C ASP A 212 -15.77 -0.48 0.17
N SER A 213 -16.16 -0.76 -1.07
CA SER A 213 -15.85 0.08 -2.23
C SER A 213 -16.55 1.44 -2.18
N PHE A 214 -17.59 1.59 -1.36
CA PHE A 214 -18.21 2.90 -1.09
C PHE A 214 -17.45 3.72 -0.05
N ALA A 215 -16.54 3.10 0.72
CA ALA A 215 -15.75 3.79 1.72
C ALA A 215 -14.39 4.25 1.19
N MET A 216 -13.76 3.45 0.34
CA MET A 216 -12.47 3.78 -0.25
C MET A 216 -12.18 2.95 -1.50
N ASP A 217 -11.27 3.45 -2.33
CA ASP A 217 -10.70 2.69 -3.43
C ASP A 217 -9.28 3.14 -3.81
N LEU A 218 -8.59 2.30 -4.59
CA LEU A 218 -7.31 2.60 -5.23
C LEU A 218 -7.51 2.89 -6.71
N VAL A 219 -7.21 4.12 -7.12
CA VAL A 219 -7.25 4.58 -8.52
C VAL A 219 -5.83 4.60 -9.07
N PHE A 220 -5.62 3.97 -10.22
CA PHE A 220 -4.34 4.03 -10.93
C PHE A 220 -4.43 5.02 -12.09
N VAL A 221 -3.47 5.94 -12.12
CA VAL A 221 -3.30 6.95 -13.19
C VAL A 221 -2.22 6.51 -14.16
N GLU A 222 -1.17 5.88 -13.63
CA GLU A 222 -0.08 5.29 -14.41
C GLU A 222 0.28 3.96 -13.74
N PRO A 223 0.14 2.81 -14.43
CA PRO A 223 0.59 1.54 -13.89
C PRO A 223 2.13 1.54 -13.79
N PRO A 224 2.73 0.54 -13.10
CA PRO A 224 4.19 0.35 -13.14
C PRO A 224 4.71 0.38 -14.57
N THR A 225 5.56 1.37 -14.85
CA THR A 225 6.09 1.69 -16.17
C THR A 225 7.60 1.83 -16.07
N LEU A 226 8.32 1.17 -16.98
CA LEU A 226 9.77 1.21 -17.04
C LEU A 226 10.20 2.29 -18.02
N ALA A 227 11.11 3.17 -17.61
CA ALA A 227 11.66 4.23 -18.45
C ALA A 227 13.17 4.34 -18.34
N VAL A 228 13.80 4.85 -19.40
CA VAL A 228 15.22 5.19 -19.39
C VAL A 228 15.38 6.58 -18.79
N ALA A 229 16.04 6.64 -17.63
CA ALA A 229 16.36 7.90 -16.95
C ALA A 229 17.62 8.56 -17.53
N GLY A 230 18.54 7.76 -18.08
CA GLY A 230 19.73 8.28 -18.74
C GLY A 230 20.76 7.19 -19.01
N PHE A 231 21.89 7.61 -19.58
CA PHE A 231 23.05 6.77 -19.79
C PHE A 231 24.30 7.51 -19.32
N ASP A 232 25.13 6.85 -18.51
CA ASP A 232 26.48 7.31 -18.19
C ASP A 232 27.52 6.26 -18.61
N LYS A 233 28.80 6.59 -18.50
CA LYS A 233 29.91 5.88 -19.19
C LYS A 233 29.86 4.36 -19.04
N ASP A 234 29.43 3.85 -17.90
CA ASP A 234 29.39 2.43 -17.56
C ASP A 234 27.99 1.92 -17.20
N ARG A 235 26.93 2.74 -17.30
CA ARG A 235 25.60 2.36 -16.78
C ARG A 235 24.43 2.91 -17.59
N LEU A 236 23.44 2.04 -17.79
CA LEU A 236 22.10 2.42 -18.20
C LEU A 236 21.27 2.70 -16.96
N LYS A 237 20.86 3.96 -16.76
CA LYS A 237 19.97 4.37 -15.67
C LYS A 237 18.52 4.15 -16.09
N LEU A 238 17.80 3.42 -15.25
CA LEU A 238 16.42 3.06 -15.42
C LEU A 238 15.61 3.60 -14.25
N VAL A 239 14.35 3.92 -14.51
CA VAL A 239 13.38 4.24 -13.48
C VAL A 239 12.15 3.36 -13.68
N LEU A 240 11.71 2.71 -12.61
CA LEU A 240 10.40 2.08 -12.53
C LEU A 240 9.50 3.03 -11.74
N GLN A 241 8.44 3.52 -12.36
CA GLN A 241 7.55 4.51 -11.76
C GLN A 241 6.09 4.07 -11.85
N GLU A 242 5.28 4.58 -10.93
CA GLU A 242 3.82 4.48 -11.02
C GLU A 242 3.15 5.73 -10.42
N ARG A 243 1.88 5.92 -10.77
CA ARG A 243 1.03 6.97 -10.20
C ARG A 243 -0.30 6.40 -9.81
N PHE A 244 -0.65 6.55 -8.53
CA PHE A 244 -1.91 6.05 -8.00
C PHE A 244 -2.49 7.02 -6.97
N LYS A 245 -3.74 6.81 -6.57
CA LYS A 245 -4.37 7.55 -5.49
C LYS A 245 -5.25 6.61 -4.67
N LEU A 246 -5.00 6.58 -3.37
CA LEU A 246 -6.00 6.14 -2.40
C LEU A 246 -7.07 7.22 -2.27
N ARG A 247 -8.31 6.90 -2.64
CA ARG A 247 -9.45 7.75 -2.33
C ARG A 247 -10.13 7.21 -1.09
N VAL A 248 -10.19 8.03 -0.05
CA VAL A 248 -11.02 7.76 1.12
C VAL A 248 -12.30 8.59 0.99
N ILE A 249 -13.39 7.92 0.65
CA ILE A 249 -14.73 8.49 0.44
C ILE A 249 -15.40 8.73 1.81
N ASP A 250 -15.22 7.80 2.74
CA ASP A 250 -15.69 7.92 4.11
C ASP A 250 -14.62 7.47 5.12
N GLY A 251 -13.99 8.44 5.80
CA GLY A 251 -13.01 8.18 6.84
C GLY A 251 -13.58 7.44 8.06
N LYS A 252 -14.91 7.43 8.26
CA LYS A 252 -15.53 6.65 9.35
C LYS A 252 -15.39 5.14 9.15
N ALA A 253 -15.07 4.69 7.93
CA ALA A 253 -14.74 3.30 7.65
C ALA A 253 -13.32 2.90 8.09
N ILE A 254 -12.55 3.85 8.63
CA ILE A 254 -11.15 3.69 9.02
C ILE A 254 -10.99 4.07 10.50
N CYS A 255 -10.42 3.17 11.27
CA CYS A 255 -10.13 3.34 12.69
C CYS A 255 -8.63 3.16 12.94
N LYS A 256 -7.99 4.22 13.46
CA LYS A 256 -6.61 4.15 13.91
C LYS A 256 -6.55 3.54 15.30
N LEU A 257 -5.71 2.53 15.48
CA LEU A 257 -5.46 1.85 16.74
C LEU A 257 -4.05 2.19 17.22
N THR A 258 -3.90 2.37 18.52
CA THR A 258 -2.61 2.63 19.17
C THR A 258 -2.41 1.71 20.36
N LEU A 259 -1.16 1.32 20.61
CA LEU A 259 -0.68 0.74 21.86
C LEU A 259 0.07 1.82 22.63
N LYS A 260 0.09 1.69 23.95
CA LYS A 260 0.90 2.52 24.83
C LYS A 260 2.28 1.92 25.06
#